data_AF-A0A928P7H1-F1
#
_entry.id   AF-A0A928P7H1-F1
#
_cell.length_a   1.000
_cell.length_b   1.000
_cell.length_c   1.000
_cell.angle_alpha   90.00
_cell.angle_beta   90.00
_cell.angle_gamma   90.00
#
_symmetry.space_group_name_H-M   'P 1'
#
loop_
_entity.id
_entity.type
_entity.pdbx_description
1 polymer ?
#
loop_
_entity_poly.entity_id
_entity_poly.type
_entity_poly.pdbx_seq_one_letter_code
_entity_poly.pdbx_strand_id
1 'polypeptide(L)'
;AILHVAPALIETHTAVSAPVAKAMAEGALKAFDTDLAIATTGYAGPGGGTEQDPVGTVYIAVATKENTVCRRLSLSPLRDRAYIRTVAATNAILDAWRLLNHLHLPE
;
A
#
# COMPACT_ATOMS: atom_id res chain seq x y z
N ALA A 1 2.01 -14.52 11.00
CA ALA A 1 3.13 -14.02 10.17
C ALA A 1 3.58 -12.65 10.67
N ILE A 2 4.80 -12.20 10.35
CA ILE A 2 5.56 -11.06 10.95
C ILE A 2 4.72 -9.80 11.24
N LEU A 3 3.78 -9.43 10.35
CA LEU A 3 2.98 -8.21 10.46
C LEU A 3 1.60 -8.41 11.10
N HIS A 4 1.28 -9.62 11.59
CA HIS A 4 0.01 -9.95 12.25
C HIS A 4 -1.27 -9.61 11.45
N VAL A 5 -1.18 -9.55 10.11
CA VAL A 5 -2.36 -9.42 9.24
C VAL A 5 -3.26 -10.64 9.42
N ALA A 6 -4.53 -10.41 9.76
CA ALA A 6 -5.51 -11.49 9.95
C ALA A 6 -5.73 -12.25 8.63
N PRO A 7 -5.63 -13.59 8.60
CA PRO A 7 -5.87 -14.38 7.40
C PRO A 7 -7.24 -14.12 6.78
N ALA A 8 -8.29 -14.01 7.60
CA ALA A 8 -9.64 -13.70 7.16
C ALA A 8 -9.74 -12.38 6.38
N LEU A 9 -8.90 -11.38 6.70
CA LEU A 9 -8.89 -10.10 5.97
C LEU A 9 -8.39 -10.28 4.53
N ILE A 10 -7.39 -11.16 4.34
CA ILE A 10 -6.86 -11.52 3.02
C ILE A 10 -7.87 -12.37 2.27
N GLU A 11 -8.57 -13.29 2.93
CA GLU A 11 -9.62 -14.10 2.32
C GLU A 11 -10.79 -13.24 1.82
N THR A 12 -11.22 -12.25 2.60
CA THR A 12 -12.33 -11.35 2.23
C THR A 12 -11.94 -10.32 1.18
N HIS A 13 -10.75 -9.72 1.26
CA HIS A 13 -10.39 -8.56 0.44
C HIS A 13 -9.27 -8.82 -0.58
N THR A 14 -8.67 -10.01 -0.59
CA THR A 14 -7.40 -10.31 -1.26
C THR A 14 -6.21 -9.54 -0.68
N ALA A 15 -5.00 -10.02 -0.98
CA ALA A 15 -3.77 -9.36 -0.56
C ALA A 15 -3.58 -7.96 -1.17
N VAL A 16 -4.20 -7.68 -2.33
CA VAL A 16 -4.10 -6.39 -3.03
C VAL A 16 -5.37 -5.60 -2.76
N SER A 17 -5.44 -4.97 -1.59
CA SER A 17 -6.60 -4.19 -1.16
C SER A 17 -6.22 -3.15 -0.11
N ALA A 18 -7.07 -2.12 0.02
CA ALA A 18 -6.87 -1.07 1.03
C ALA A 18 -6.88 -1.61 2.48
N PRO A 19 -7.81 -2.50 2.90
CA PRO A 19 -7.82 -3.03 4.26
C PRO A 19 -6.54 -3.81 4.58
N VAL A 20 -6.05 -4.63 3.64
CA VAL A 20 -4.81 -5.38 3.83
C VAL A 20 -3.59 -4.46 3.87
N ALA A 21 -3.51 -3.46 2.99
CA ALA A 21 -2.44 -2.48 3.03
C ALA A 21 -2.36 -1.74 4.38
N LYS A 22 -3.51 -1.30 4.91
CA LYS A 22 -3.58 -0.66 6.24
C LYS A 22 -3.12 -1.61 7.34
N ALA A 23 -3.63 -2.84 7.36
CA ALA A 23 -3.24 -3.85 8.35
C ALA A 23 -1.74 -4.18 8.29
N MET A 24 -1.14 -4.20 7.10
CA MET A 24 0.31 -4.37 6.93
C MET A 24 1.10 -3.20 7.53
N ALA A 25 0.69 -1.95 7.26
CA ALA A 25 1.36 -0.76 7.78
C ALA A 25 1.24 -0.67 9.31
N GLU A 26 0.04 -0.87 9.86
CA GLU A 26 -0.19 -0.90 11.32
C GLU A 26 0.55 -2.05 11.99
N GLY A 27 0.58 -3.21 11.33
CA GLY A 27 1.34 -4.37 11.77
C GLY A 27 2.84 -4.10 11.85
N ALA A 28 3.40 -3.45 10.82
CA ALA A 28 4.80 -3.04 10.81
C ALA A 28 5.09 -2.00 11.90
N LEU A 29 4.23 -1.00 12.06
CA LEU A 29 4.35 0.03 13.10
C LEU A 29 4.51 -0.59 14.50
N LYS A 30 3.65 -1.58 14.82
CA LYS A 30 3.65 -2.29 16.10
C LYS A 30 4.80 -3.28 16.23
N ALA A 31 5.10 -4.04 15.19
CA ALA A 31 6.11 -5.11 15.24
C ALA A 31 7.53 -4.55 15.38
N PHE A 32 7.78 -3.35 14.87
CA PHE A 32 9.11 -2.73 14.86
C PHE A 32 9.24 -1.52 15.81
N ASP A 33 8.19 -1.18 16.57
CA ASP A 33 8.15 -0.05 17.51
C ASP A 33 8.64 1.26 16.88
N THR A 34 8.06 1.61 15.72
CA THR A 34 8.42 2.79 14.94
C THR A 34 7.35 3.88 15.04
N ASP A 35 7.70 5.14 14.76
CA ASP A 35 6.74 6.25 14.70
C ASP A 35 5.98 6.34 13.36
N LEU A 36 6.55 5.74 12.31
CA LEU A 36 6.01 5.76 10.95
C LEU A 36 6.29 4.42 10.27
N ALA A 37 5.25 3.86 9.63
CA ALA A 37 5.38 2.67 8.82
C ALA A 37 4.67 2.85 7.47
N ILE A 38 5.24 2.26 6.42
CA ILE A 38 4.69 2.28 5.07
C ILE A 38 4.49 0.82 4.61
N ALA A 39 3.35 0.54 3.99
CA ALA A 39 3.10 -0.72 3.30
C ALA A 39 2.64 -0.48 1.86
N THR A 40 3.09 -1.35 0.96
CA THR A 40 2.62 -1.38 -0.43
C THR A 40 2.19 -2.78 -0.81
N THR A 41 1.04 -2.92 -1.45
CA THR A 41 0.58 -4.18 -2.05
C THR A 41 -0.08 -3.92 -3.40
N GLY A 42 0.26 -4.69 -4.42
CA GLY A 42 -0.14 -4.37 -5.79
C GLY A 42 0.27 -5.38 -6.84
N TYR A 43 -0.36 -5.26 -8.01
CA TYR A 43 -0.06 -6.08 -9.19
C TYR A 43 0.88 -5.33 -10.12
N ALA A 44 2.19 -5.53 -9.94
CA ALA A 44 3.19 -4.85 -10.79
C ALA A 44 3.27 -5.39 -12.23
N GLY A 45 2.65 -6.53 -12.53
CA GLY A 45 2.62 -7.11 -13.88
C GLY A 45 3.79 -8.06 -14.21
N PRO A 46 3.77 -8.67 -15.41
CA PRO A 46 2.82 -8.42 -16.50
C PRO A 46 1.45 -9.12 -16.34
N GLY A 47 1.24 -9.93 -15.30
CA GLY A 47 -0.04 -10.58 -15.01
C GLY A 47 -0.41 -10.53 -13.51
N GLY A 48 -1.44 -11.30 -13.14
CA GLY A 48 -1.90 -11.46 -11.75
C GLY A 48 -3.01 -10.49 -11.33
N GLY A 49 -3.20 -9.37 -12.05
CA GLY A 49 -4.29 -8.45 -11.80
C GLY A 49 -5.67 -9.08 -12.02
N THR A 50 -6.68 -8.48 -11.40
CA THR A 50 -8.09 -8.83 -11.55
C THR A 50 -8.83 -7.76 -12.37
N GLU A 51 -10.13 -7.97 -12.61
CA GLU A 51 -10.97 -6.94 -13.23
C GLU A 51 -11.09 -5.70 -12.33
N GLN A 52 -11.23 -5.90 -11.01
CA GLN A 52 -11.33 -4.82 -10.02
C GLN A 52 -9.98 -4.13 -9.77
N ASP A 53 -8.89 -4.89 -9.79
CA ASP A 53 -7.54 -4.44 -9.52
C ASP A 53 -6.60 -4.93 -10.64
N PRO A 54 -6.63 -4.30 -11.82
CA PRO A 54 -5.80 -4.70 -12.95
C PRO A 54 -4.32 -4.47 -12.67
N VAL A 55 -3.46 -5.03 -13.52
CA VAL A 55 -2.02 -4.74 -13.54
C VAL A 55 -1.78 -3.24 -13.54
N GLY A 56 -0.90 -2.77 -12.66
CA GLY A 56 -0.66 -1.37 -12.38
C GLY A 56 -1.40 -0.84 -11.16
N THR A 57 -2.30 -1.62 -10.56
CA THR A 57 -2.93 -1.28 -9.28
C THR A 57 -1.98 -1.51 -8.12
N VAL A 58 -1.76 -0.48 -7.29
CA VAL A 58 -0.97 -0.56 -6.06
C VAL A 58 -1.67 0.21 -4.94
N TYR A 59 -1.94 -0.44 -3.82
CA TYR A 59 -2.37 0.22 -2.60
C TYR A 59 -1.14 0.61 -1.78
N ILE A 60 -1.12 1.87 -1.35
CA ILE A 60 -0.09 2.44 -0.48
C ILE A 60 -0.77 2.85 0.82
N ALA A 61 -0.30 2.28 1.93
CA ALA A 61 -0.73 2.67 3.26
C ALA A 61 0.44 3.28 4.04
N VAL A 62 0.15 4.33 4.80
CA VAL A 62 1.07 4.97 5.73
C VAL A 62 0.39 5.02 7.09
N ALA A 63 1.07 4.47 8.10
CA ALA A 63 0.61 4.44 9.48
C ALA A 63 1.53 5.28 10.36
N THR A 64 0.94 6.06 11.26
CA THR A 64 1.58 6.71 12.40
C THR A 64 0.94 6.19 13.69
N LYS A 65 1.42 6.64 14.84
CA LYS A 65 0.77 6.35 16.14
C LYS A 65 -0.64 6.94 16.26
N GLU A 66 -1.00 7.92 15.44
CA GLU A 66 -2.25 8.65 15.52
C GLU A 66 -3.28 8.15 14.50
N ASN A 67 -2.85 7.84 13.29
CA ASN A 67 -3.73 7.46 12.20
C ASN A 67 -3.05 6.58 11.15
N THR A 68 -3.89 5.91 10.36
CA THR A 68 -3.48 5.15 9.17
C THR A 68 -4.27 5.63 7.97
N VAL A 69 -3.56 6.06 6.93
CA VAL A 69 -4.12 6.46 5.64
C VAL A 69 -3.75 5.44 4.57
N CYS A 70 -4.59 5.30 3.57
CA CYS A 70 -4.31 4.44 2.43
C CYS A 70 -4.93 5.03 1.18
N ARG A 71 -4.21 4.95 0.05
CA ARG A 71 -4.74 5.30 -1.26
C ARG A 71 -4.36 4.28 -2.32
N ARG A 72 -5.06 4.33 -3.45
CA ARG A 72 -4.84 3.46 -4.60
C ARG A 72 -4.10 4.24 -5.70
N LEU A 73 -3.01 3.68 -6.19
CA LEU A 73 -2.40 4.06 -7.45
C LEU A 73 -2.94 3.19 -8.58
N SER A 74 -3.33 3.83 -9.66
CA SER A 74 -3.74 3.18 -10.91
C SER A 74 -2.77 3.58 -12.02
N LEU A 75 -1.80 2.72 -12.30
CA LEU A 75 -0.76 2.95 -13.30
C LEU A 75 -1.07 2.16 -14.57
N SER A 76 -0.57 2.64 -15.72
CA SER A 76 -0.84 1.99 -17.00
C SER A 76 -0.28 0.56 -17.05
N PRO A 77 -1.08 -0.44 -17.46
CA PRO A 77 -0.62 -1.83 -17.61
C PRO A 77 0.37 -2.00 -18.78
N LEU A 78 0.54 -0.99 -19.62
CA LEU A 78 1.53 -0.98 -20.71
C LEU A 78 2.95 -0.66 -20.22
N ARG A 79 3.11 -0.34 -18.93
CA ARG A 79 4.41 -0.11 -18.31
C ARG A 79 4.97 -1.42 -17.76
N ASP A 80 6.29 -1.53 -17.75
CA ASP A 80 6.93 -2.71 -17.20
C ASP A 80 6.85 -2.77 -15.66
N ARG A 81 7.14 -3.96 -15.13
CA ARG A 81 7.13 -4.21 -13.68
C ARG A 81 8.07 -3.28 -12.91
N ALA A 82 9.20 -2.87 -13.49
CA ALA A 82 10.19 -2.04 -12.83
C ALA A 82 9.68 -0.59 -12.67
N TYR A 83 9.03 -0.06 -13.70
CA TYR A 83 8.36 1.23 -13.67
C TYR A 83 7.28 1.26 -12.58
N ILE A 84 6.39 0.26 -12.55
CA ILE A 84 5.30 0.20 -11.56
C ILE A 84 5.85 0.24 -10.13
N ARG A 85 6.88 -0.57 -9.84
CA ARG A 85 7.52 -0.62 -8.52
C ARG A 85 8.22 0.69 -8.15
N THR A 86 8.90 1.31 -9.11
CA THR A 86 9.61 2.57 -8.88
C THR A 86 8.64 3.70 -8.57
N VAL A 87 7.58 3.84 -9.37
CA VAL A 87 6.55 4.86 -9.14
C VAL A 87 5.82 4.61 -7.81
N ALA A 88 5.49 3.37 -7.48
CA ALA A 88 4.88 3.03 -6.19
C ALA A 88 5.78 3.41 -5.00
N ALA A 89 7.08 3.08 -5.05
CA ALA A 89 8.02 3.42 -3.99
C ALA A 89 8.19 4.95 -3.82
N THR A 90 8.34 5.69 -4.92
CA THR A 90 8.43 7.16 -4.89
C THR A 90 7.18 7.78 -4.28
N ASN A 91 6.00 7.29 -4.68
CA ASN A 91 4.74 7.76 -4.15
C ASN A 91 4.58 7.42 -2.66
N ALA A 92 5.01 6.24 -2.24
CA ALA A 92 4.97 5.84 -0.83
C ALA A 92 5.77 6.78 0.07
N ILE A 93 6.97 7.18 -0.36
CA ILE A 93 7.80 8.16 0.34
C ILE A 93 7.12 9.54 0.34
N LEU A 94 6.55 9.96 -0.80
CA LEU A 94 5.86 11.25 -0.91
C LEU A 94 4.62 11.31 -0.02
N ASP A 95 3.86 10.22 0.08
CA ASP A 95 2.65 10.14 0.91
C ASP A 95 2.99 10.13 2.40
N ALA A 96 4.08 9.47 2.78
CA ALA A 96 4.63 9.57 4.13
C ALA A 96 5.03 11.01 4.47
N TRP A 97 5.74 11.68 3.56
CA TRP A 97 6.10 13.09 3.74
C TRP A 97 4.85 13.98 3.86
N ARG A 98 3.82 13.77 3.04
CA ARG A 98 2.55 14.51 3.13
C ARG A 98 1.87 14.30 4.48
N LEU A 99 1.78 13.05 4.94
CA LEU A 99 1.15 12.73 6.22
C LEU A 99 1.86 13.43 7.39
N LEU A 100 3.20 13.38 7.42
CA LEU A 100 4.01 14.05 8.45
C LEU A 100 3.88 15.58 8.43
N ASN A 101 3.53 16.17 7.28
CA ASN A 101 3.32 17.61 7.13
C ASN A 101 1.83 18.00 7.17
N HIS A 102 0.96 17.07 7.59
CA HIS A 102 -0.50 17.27 7.64
C HIS A 102 -1.10 17.76 6.31
N LEU A 103 -0.52 17.32 5.19
CA LEU A 103 -0.97 17.65 3.84
C LEU A 103 -1.98 16.61 3.34
N HIS A 104 -2.91 17.07 2.50
CA HIS A 104 -3.88 16.20 1.85
C HIS A 104 -3.17 15.19 0.91
N LEU A 105 -3.58 13.93 0.98
CA LEU A 105 -3.16 12.92 0.01
C LEU A 105 -3.96 13.11 -1.27
N PRO A 106 -3.33 13.04 -2.45
CA PRO A 106 -4.07 13.07 -3.69
C PRO A 106 -5.00 11.85 -3.78
N GLU A 107 -6.16 12.06 -4.39
CA GLU A 107 -7.08 10.98 -4.77
C GLU A 107 -6.40 9.96 -5.71
#